data_AF-A0A0C3QQ18-F1
#
_entry.id   AF-A0A0C3QQ18-F1
#
_cell.length_a   1.000
_cell.length_b   1.000
_cell.length_c   1.000
_cell.angle_alpha   90.00
_cell.angle_beta   90.00
_cell.angle_gamma   90.00
#
_symmetry.space_group_name_H-M   'P 1'
#
loop_
_entity.id
_entity.type
_entity.pdbx_description
1 polymer ?
#
loop_
_entity_poly.entity_id
_entity_poly.type
_entity_poly.pdbx_seq_one_letter_code
_entity_poly.pdbx_strand_id
1 'polypeptide(L)' 'MPASGADDADGATTVCSNCGTTNTPLWRRDPEGNPLCNACGLFYKLHGVTRPLSLKTDVIKKRLV' A
#
# COMPACT_ATOMS: atom_id res chain seq x y z
N MET A 1 5.80 27.19 0.81
CA MET A 1 6.46 25.94 0.39
C MET A 1 5.38 25.00 -0.15
N PRO A 2 5.23 24.82 -1.47
CA PRO A 2 4.24 23.90 -2.01
C PRO A 2 4.72 22.45 -1.83
N ALA A 3 3.86 21.61 -1.26
CA ALA A 3 4.07 20.17 -1.16
C ALA A 3 4.02 19.58 -2.57
N SER A 4 5.18 19.10 -3.03
CA SER A 4 5.32 18.32 -4.25
C SER A 4 4.50 17.03 -4.19
N GLY A 5 3.80 16.71 -5.28
CA GLY A 5 3.76 15.33 -5.74
C GLY A 5 2.43 14.82 -6.32
N ALA A 6 2.28 14.98 -7.64
CA ALA A 6 1.71 14.01 -8.58
C ALA A 6 0.19 13.80 -8.58
N ASP A 7 -0.49 14.69 -9.27
CA ASP A 7 -1.11 14.44 -10.60
C ASP A 7 -1.44 12.98 -11.00
N ASP A 8 -2.74 12.75 -11.20
CA ASP A 8 -3.44 12.22 -12.39
C ASP A 8 -3.10 10.84 -13.02
N ALA A 9 -4.20 10.10 -13.24
CA ALA A 9 -4.50 9.26 -14.40
C ALA A 9 -3.45 8.27 -14.95
N ASP A 10 -3.64 7.00 -14.62
CA ASP A 10 -3.57 5.92 -15.60
C ASP A 10 -4.37 4.71 -15.09
N GLY A 11 -5.04 3.99 -16.00
CA GLY A 11 -5.74 2.74 -15.71
C GLY A 11 -4.83 1.60 -15.26
N ALA A 12 -3.54 1.84 -14.97
CA ALA A 12 -2.69 0.92 -14.23
C ALA A 12 -3.19 0.79 -12.79
N THR A 13 -3.96 -0.27 -12.55
CA THR A 13 -4.33 -0.73 -11.23
C THR A 13 -3.05 -1.04 -10.44
N THR A 14 -2.50 -0.03 -9.75
CA THR A 14 -1.33 -0.22 -8.89
C THR A 14 -1.74 -1.25 -7.86
N VAL A 15 -0.95 -2.31 -7.74
CA VAL A 15 -1.25 -3.46 -6.89
C VAL A 15 -0.09 -3.70 -5.95
N CYS A 16 -0.39 -3.99 -4.70
CA CYS A 16 0.65 -4.27 -3.73
C CYS A 16 1.32 -5.62 -4.05
N SER A 17 2.63 -5.64 -4.23
CA SER A 17 3.40 -6.85 -4.52
C SER A 17 3.38 -7.89 -3.38
N ASN A 18 3.03 -7.47 -2.16
CA ASN A 18 2.99 -8.35 -1.01
C ASN A 18 1.61 -8.97 -0.77
N CYS A 19 0.54 -8.17 -0.93
CA CYS A 19 -0.81 -8.58 -0.55
C CYS A 19 -1.83 -8.51 -1.68
N GLY A 20 -1.46 -8.02 -2.87
CA GLY A 20 -2.38 -7.85 -3.98
C GLY A 20 -3.43 -6.75 -3.78
N THR A 21 -3.33 -5.89 -2.74
CA THR A 21 -4.33 -4.80 -2.59
C THR A 21 -4.15 -3.80 -3.69
N THR A 22 -5.25 -3.38 -4.29
CA THR A 22 -5.31 -2.31 -5.28
C THR A 22 -5.92 -1.04 -4.68
N ASN A 23 -6.49 -1.18 -3.49
CA ASN A 23 -7.10 -0.11 -2.74
C ASN A 23 -6.29 0.08 -1.45
N THR A 24 -5.67 1.25 -1.31
CA THR A 24 -4.88 1.64 -0.14
C THR A 24 -4.91 3.16 -0.05
N PRO A 25 -5.05 3.74 1.16
CA PRO A 25 -5.07 5.20 1.32
C PRO A 25 -3.70 5.84 1.03
N LEU A 26 -2.63 5.05 1.11
CA LEU A 26 -1.28 5.50 0.81
C LEU A 26 -0.49 4.34 0.20
N TRP A 27 0.18 4.61 -0.91
CA TRP A 27 1.14 3.71 -1.51
C TRP A 27 2.51 3.93 -0.89
N ARG A 28 3.18 2.85 -0.51
CA ARG A 28 4.57 2.84 -0.06
C ARG A 28 5.40 2.09 -1.10
N ARG A 29 6.72 2.29 -1.08
CA ARG A 29 7.66 1.53 -1.90
C ARG A 29 8.70 0.89 -0.99
N ASP A 30 9.06 -0.36 -1.26
CA ASP A 30 10.25 -0.97 -0.64
C ASP A 30 11.55 -0.41 -1.27
N PRO A 31 12.72 -0.69 -0.65
CA PRO A 31 14.01 -0.32 -1.23
C PRO A 31 14.31 -0.91 -2.62
N GLU A 32 13.64 -2.00 -3.04
CA GLU A 32 13.71 -2.51 -4.41
C GLU A 32 12.81 -1.72 -5.38
N GLY A 33 11.96 -0.82 -4.85
CA GLY A 33 11.07 0.04 -5.61
C GLY A 33 9.70 -0.58 -5.89
N ASN A 34 9.38 -1.76 -5.35
CA ASN A 34 8.09 -2.39 -5.60
C ASN A 34 6.95 -1.66 -4.86
N PRO A 35 5.75 -1.57 -5.47
CA PRO A 35 4.60 -0.94 -4.83
C PRO A 35 4.08 -1.80 -3.68
N LEU A 36 3.99 -1.19 -2.51
CA LEU A 36 3.47 -1.78 -1.28
C LEU A 36 2.28 -0.99 -0.74
N CYS A 37 1.35 -1.72 -0.14
CA CYS A 37 0.24 -1.12 0.58
C CYS A 37 0.72 -0.45 1.88
N ASN A 38 -0.03 0.52 2.41
CA ASN A 38 0.36 1.20 3.65
C ASN A 38 0.58 0.20 4.81
N ALA A 39 -0.33 -0.77 4.97
CA ALA A 39 -0.22 -1.80 6.00
C ALA A 39 1.00 -2.71 5.79
N CYS A 40 1.30 -3.05 4.54
CA CYS A 40 2.37 -3.97 4.14
C CYS A 40 3.73 -3.33 4.34
N GLY A 41 3.90 -2.10 3.85
CA GLY A 41 5.14 -1.35 4.02
C GLY A 41 5.42 -1.00 5.49
N LEU A 42 4.38 -0.69 6.28
CA LEU A 42 4.54 -0.48 7.71
C LEU A 42 4.89 -1.77 8.45
N PHE A 43 4.22 -2.88 8.15
CA PHE A 43 4.48 -4.17 8.78
C PHE A 43 5.90 -4.66 8.48
N TYR A 44 6.31 -4.59 7.21
CA TYR A 44 7.66 -4.96 6.79
C TYR A 44 8.72 -4.09 7.47
N LYS A 45 8.47 -2.78 7.59
CA LYS A 45 9.41 -1.86 8.25
C LYS A 45 9.50 -2.05 9.77
N LEU A 46 8.41 -2.48 10.42
CA LEU A 46 8.38 -2.75 11.87
C LEU A 46 8.95 -4.12 12.23
N HIS A 47 8.57 -5.16 11.48
CA HIS A 47 8.84 -6.55 11.86
C HIS A 47 9.93 -7.20 11.00
N GLY A 48 10.34 -6.60 9.89
CA GLY A 48 11.30 -7.20 8.95
C GLY A 48 10.76 -8.43 8.21
N VAL A 49 9.49 -8.77 8.40
CA VAL A 49 8.81 -9.90 7.76
C VAL A 49 7.62 -9.43 6.95
N THR A 50 7.29 -10.18 5.90
CA THR A 50 6.11 -9.93 5.08
C THR A 50 4.84 -10.26 5.87
N ARG A 51 3.78 -9.48 5.64
CA ARG A 51 2.53 -9.70 6.38
C ARG A 51 1.90 -11.00 5.87
N PRO A 52 1.57 -11.97 6.74
CA PRO A 52 0.93 -13.20 6.29
C PRO A 52 -0.39 -12.88 5.58
N LEU A 53 -0.51 -13.37 4.35
CA LEU A 53 -1.67 -13.18 3.47
C LEU A 53 -2.98 -13.68 4.09
N SER A 54 -2.90 -14.59 5.06
CA SER A 54 -4.08 -15.13 5.76
C SER A 54 -4.86 -14.10 6.60
N LEU A 55 -4.26 -12.93 6.91
CA LEU A 55 -4.93 -11.81 7.59
C LEU A 55 -5.42 -10.73 6.62
N LYS A 56 -5.36 -10.99 5.31
CA LYS A 56 -5.88 -10.10 4.29
C LYS A 56 -7.41 -10.14 4.35
N THR A 57 -8.02 -9.05 4.79
CA THR A 57 -9.42 -8.78 4.51
C THR A 57 -9.46 -7.81 3.34
N ASP A 58 -10.11 -8.20 2.25
CA ASP A 58 -10.34 -7.37 1.07
C ASP A 58 -11.33 -6.22 1.36
N VAL A 59 -11.95 -6.24 2.54
CA VAL A 59 -12.84 -5.19 3.03
C VAL A 59 -12.01 -4.11 3.73
N ILE A 60 -11.59 -3.11 2.96
CA ILE A 60 -11.07 -1.86 3.52
C ILE A 60 -12.24 -1.14 4.16
N LYS A 61 -12.41 -1.34 5.48
CA LYS A 61 -13.37 -0.57 6.28
C LYS A 61 -12.94 0.88 6.25
N LYS A 62 -13.57 1.66 5.38
CA LYS A 62 -13.56 3.12 5.42
C LYS A 62 -13.96 3.50 6.84
N ARG A 63 -13.07 4.09 7.63
CA ARG A 63 -13.47 4.77 8.86
C ARG A 63 -14.35 5.93 8.40
N LEU A 64 -15.66 5.72 8.42
CA LEU A 64 -16.61 6.81 8.38
C LEU A 64 -16.36 7.60 9.67
N VAL A 65 -15.99 8.86 9.46
CA VAL A 65 -15.68 9.86 10.50
C VAL A 65 -16.89 10.03 11.42
#